data_AF-A0A523DIL7-F1
#
_entry.id   AF-A0A523DIL7-F1
#
_cell.length_a   1.000
_cell.length_b   1.000
_cell.length_c   1.000
_cell.angle_alpha   90.00
_cell.angle_beta   90.00
_cell.angle_gamma   90.00
#
_symmetry.space_group_name_H-M   'P 1'
#
loop_
_entity.id
_entity.type
_entity.pdbx_description
1 polymer ?
#
loop_
_entity_poly.entity_id
_entity_poly.type
_entity_poly.pdbx_seq_one_letter_code
_entity_poly.pdbx_strand_id
1 'polypeptide(L)' 'MRDQLNRLVDEMVSKGILYEDARQEFERRFISRALAHSKGNFGRAAKMLGIHRNTLSRKVAEYRLKRTG' A
#
# COMPACT_ATOMS: atom_id res chain seq x y z
N MET A 1 -5.20 -6.87 16.10
CA MET A 1 -4.27 -6.56 14.99
C MET A 1 -3.10 -7.54 14.93
N ARG A 2 -2.34 -7.72 16.02
CA ARG A 2 -1.16 -8.61 16.07
C ARG A 2 -1.46 -10.05 15.62
N ASP A 3 -2.54 -10.65 16.11
CA ASP A 3 -2.87 -12.05 15.77
C ASP A 3 -3.41 -12.24 14.36
N GLN A 4 -4.00 -11.21 13.75
CA GLN A 4 -4.43 -11.26 12.35
C GLN A 4 -3.22 -11.10 11.42
N LEU A 5 -2.29 -10.22 11.79
CA LEU A 5 -1.07 -10.01 11.02
C LEU A 5 -0.16 -11.24 11.06
N ASN A 6 0.03 -11.84 12.24
CA ASN A 6 0.84 -13.07 12.37
C ASN A 6 0.27 -14.19 11.50
N ARG A 7 -1.04 -14.43 11.56
CA ARG A 7 -1.70 -15.45 10.73
C ARG A 7 -1.51 -15.19 9.23
N LEU A 8 -1.62 -13.94 8.79
CA LEU A 8 -1.37 -13.58 7.40
C LEU A 8 0.09 -13.87 7.01
N VAL A 9 1.05 -13.46 7.84
CA VAL A 9 2.48 -13.67 7.57
C VAL A 9 2.81 -15.16 7.52
N ASP A 10 2.31 -15.96 8.46
CA ASP A 10 2.51 -17.41 8.49
C ASP A 10 1.97 -18.07 7.21
N GLU A 11 0.78 -17.64 6.75
CA GLU A 11 0.20 -18.13 5.50
C GLU A 11 1.07 -17.75 4.30
N MET A 12 1.54 -16.50 4.21
CA MET A 12 2.39 -16.04 3.11
C MET A 12 3.70 -16.82 3.04
N VAL A 13 4.34 -17.08 4.19
CA VAL A 13 5.57 -17.88 4.27
C VAL A 13 5.29 -19.33 3.90
N SER A 14 4.22 -19.93 4.41
CA SER A 14 3.85 -21.34 4.11
C SER A 14 3.57 -21.57 2.62
N LYS A 15 3.05 -20.56 1.92
CA LYS A 15 2.77 -20.59 0.48
C LYS A 15 3.97 -20.22 -0.39
N GLY A 16 5.12 -19.93 0.21
CA GLY A 16 6.34 -19.56 -0.51
C GLY A 16 6.27 -18.19 -1.18
N ILE A 17 5.45 -17.27 -0.67
CA ILE A 17 5.41 -15.89 -1.20
C ILE A 17 6.72 -15.21 -0.85
N LEU A 18 7.39 -14.67 -1.87
CA LEU A 18 8.65 -13.96 -1.70
C LEU A 18 8.42 -12.65 -0.95
N TYR A 19 9.41 -12.27 -0.14
CA TYR A 19 9.36 -11.02 0.62
C TYR A 19 9.10 -9.80 -0.26
N GLU A 20 9.74 -9.71 -1.43
CA GLU A 20 9.54 -8.56 -2.33
C GLU A 20 8.12 -8.50 -2.89
N ASP A 21 7.53 -9.65 -3.25
CA ASP A 21 6.14 -9.71 -3.74
C ASP A 21 5.16 -9.31 -2.63
N ALA A 22 5.37 -9.83 -1.42
CA ALA A 22 4.60 -9.49 -0.23
C ALA A 22 4.64 -7.99 0.06
N ARG A 23 5.85 -7.41 0.06
CA ARG A 23 6.09 -5.99 0.32
C ARG A 23 5.45 -5.11 -0.74
N GLN A 24 5.61 -5.43 -2.02
CA GLN A 24 5.03 -4.67 -3.13
C GLN A 24 3.50 -4.71 -3.10
N GLU A 25 2.91 -5.89 -2.91
CA GLU A 25 1.46 -6.04 -2.91
C GLU A 25 0.82 -5.36 -1.68
N PHE A 26 1.46 -5.46 -0.50
CA PHE A 26 1.04 -4.72 0.67
C PHE A 26 1.09 -3.21 0.42
N GLU A 27 2.23 -2.70 -0.05
CA GLU A 27 2.43 -1.26 -0.29
C GLU A 27 1.42 -0.73 -1.33
N ARG A 28 1.23 -1.45 -2.43
CA ARG A 28 0.25 -1.13 -3.47
C ARG A 28 -1.16 -1.01 -2.90
N ARG A 29 -1.60 -1.99 -2.11
CA ARG A 29 -2.94 -1.99 -1.48
C ARG A 29 -3.08 -0.87 -0.46
N PHE A 30 -2.05 -0.63 0.35
CA PHE A 30 -2.07 0.39 1.38
C PHE A 30 -2.19 1.80 0.79
N ILE A 31 -1.40 2.09 -0.26
CA ILE A 31 -1.46 3.35 -1.00
C ILE A 31 -2.80 3.52 -1.70
N SER A 32 -3.30 2.48 -2.38
CA SER A 32 -4.60 2.53 -3.06
C SER A 32 -5.74 2.85 -2.08
N ARG A 33 -5.73 2.22 -0.89
CA ARG A 33 -6.73 2.49 0.15
C ARG A 33 -6.64 3.92 0.65
N ALA A 34 -5.44 4.43 0.91
CA ALA A 34 -5.24 5.81 1.35
C ALA A 34 -5.72 6.85 0.32
N LEU A 35 -5.48 6.60 -0.98
CA LEU A 35 -6.00 7.43 -2.07
C LEU A 35 -7.53 7.40 -2.15
N ALA A 36 -8.14 6.22 -1.98
CA ALA A 36 -9.60 6.11 -1.94
C ALA A 36 -10.19 6.90 -0.76
N HIS A 37 -9.60 6.77 0.44
CA HIS A 37 -10.03 7.54 1.62
C HIS A 37 -9.82 9.04 1.47
N SER A 38 -8.82 9.46 0.69
CA SER A 38 -8.56 10.88 0.40
C SER A 38 -9.33 11.42 -0.81
N LYS A 39 -10.20 10.61 -1.44
CA LYS A 39 -10.90 10.95 -2.69
C LYS A 39 -9.94 11.41 -3.80
N GLY A 40 -8.82 10.69 -3.94
CA GLY A 40 -7.78 11.01 -4.92
C GLY A 40 -6.90 12.21 -4.55
N ASN A 41 -7.10 12.86 -3.40
CA ASN A 41 -6.24 13.96 -2.97
C ASN A 41 -4.88 13.43 -2.48
N PHE A 42 -3.83 13.68 -3.26
CA PHE A 42 -2.46 13.24 -2.94
C PHE A 42 -1.88 13.89 -1.70
N GLY A 43 -2.18 15.16 -1.41
CA GLY A 43 -1.68 15.83 -0.21
C GLY A 43 -2.26 15.21 1.05
N ARG A 44 -3.57 14.95 1.04
CA ARG A 44 -4.26 14.28 2.16
C ARG A 44 -3.85 12.82 2.30
N ALA A 45 -3.73 12.07 1.20
CA ALA A 45 -3.23 10.69 1.24
C ALA A 45 -1.78 10.60 1.74
N ALA A 46 -0.91 11.50 1.29
CA ALA A 46 0.48 11.57 1.74
C ALA A 46 0.56 11.84 3.25
N LYS A 47 -0.28 12.76 3.77
CA LYS A 47 -0.39 13.02 5.20
C LYS A 47 -0.91 11.81 5.99
N MET A 48 -1.90 11.07 5.45
CA MET A 48 -2.41 9.84 6.07
C MET A 48 -1.36 8.72 6.12
N LEU A 49 -0.55 8.61 5.08
CA LEU A 49 0.52 7.62 4.98
C LEU A 49 1.79 8.02 5.73
N GLY A 50 1.91 9.28 6.19
CA GLY A 50 3.11 9.78 6.84
C GLY A 50 4.32 9.92 5.90
N ILE A 51 4.09 10.09 4.60
CA ILE A 51 5.16 10.22 3.59
C ILE A 51 5.05 11.54 2.83
N HIS A 52 6.15 11.96 2.22
CA HIS A 52 6.13 13.14 1.35
C HIS A 52 5.28 12.90 0.09
N ARG A 53 4.56 13.93 -0.37
CA ARG A 53 3.71 13.86 -1.57
C ARG A 53 4.46 13.37 -2.82
N ASN A 54 5.73 13.78 -2.98
CA ASN A 54 6.54 13.35 -4.14
C ASN A 54 6.81 11.84 -4.10
N THR A 55 7.07 11.29 -2.90
CA THR A 55 7.25 9.85 -2.70
C THR A 55 5.96 9.10 -3.05
N LEU A 56 4.81 9.59 -2.59
CA LEU A 56 3.51 9.03 -2.95
C LEU A 56 3.29 9.07 -4.47
N SER A 57 3.57 10.20 -5.12
CA SER A 57 3.42 10.36 -6.57
C SER A 57 4.26 9.36 -7.35
N ARG A 58 5.52 9.16 -6.96
CA ARG A 58 6.42 8.18 -7.58
C ARG A 58 5.87 6.76 -7.41
N LYS A 59 5.46 6.38 -6.20
CA LYS A 59 4.91 5.04 -5.91
C LYS A 59 3.60 4.77 -6.67
N VAL A 60 2.74 5.78 -6.84
CA VAL A 60 1.51 5.64 -7.63
C VAL A 60 1.82 5.36 -9.10
N ALA A 61 2.83 6.01 -9.67
CA ALA A 61 3.28 5.76 -11.04
C ALA A 61 3.91 4.36 -11.16
N GLU A 62 4.79 3.99 -10.22
CA GLU A 62 5.46 2.68 -10.13
C GLU A 62 4.43 1.54 -10.11
N TYR A 63 3.40 1.65 -9.28
CA TYR A 63 2.33 0.66 -9.15
C TYR A 63 1.19 0.81 -10.17
N ARG A 64 1.29 1.76 -11.12
CA ARG A 64 0.25 2.05 -12.13
C ARG A 64 -1.16 2.16 -11.53
N LEU A 65 -1.28 2.77 -10.35
CA LEU A 65 -2.56 2.88 -9.65
C LEU A 65 -3.44 3.90 -10.39
N LYS A 66 -4.64 3.46 -10.84
CA LYS A 66 -5.62 4.35 -11.49
C LYS A 66 -6.09 5.40 -10.49
N ARG A 67 -6.18 6.66 -10.92
CA ARG A 67 -6.88 7.69 -10.17
C ARG A 67 -8.35 7.27 -10.08
N THR A 68 -8.79 6.91 -8.88
CA THR A 68 -10.22 6.77 -8.59
C THR A 68 -10.76 8.20 -8.54
N GLY A 69 -11.38 8.61 -9.65
CA GLY A 69 -12.20 9.82 -9.75
C GLY A 69 -13.60 9.52 -9.25
#